data_AF-A0A5C5GDQ8-F1
#
_entry.id   AF-A0A5C5GDQ8-F1
#
_cell.length_a   1.000
_cell.length_b   1.000
_cell.length_c   1.000
_cell.angle_alpha   90.00
_cell.angle_beta   90.00
_cell.angle_gamma   90.00
#
_symmetry.space_group_name_H-M   'P 1'
#
loop_
_entity.id
_entity.type
_entity.pdbx_description
1 polymer ?
#
loop_
_entity_poly.entity_id
_entity_poly.type
_entity_poly.pdbx_seq_one_letter_code
_entity_poly.pdbx_strand_id
1 'polypeptide(L)'
;MSLYVVERQLGLSDLTSVTSDGVTLGFPDSAWNYNGATSYNKNDLVVRNFYWYQSLVGSNAGHDPEDDDQDDPSYWLKVVAVALLRLFDSGVDTRLGEDPEIVVGDWGPISGPVVINFDDIAHTKVDTVYLEGLKDATSARLQVYDSSDVLVYDQTKTLIDESPIYDWLTWLTYEADDFYRTNVLFWDVPAFSGYRIVLTLEGGHPAIGEAFAGRRVYLGDLNNGGSTDTDDFSSKDRNVWGDVELVEQGYAEIADYVVGLNRSQKQFVQRIVRRNRAKVQLWTPPPDFSFTDATILGYPRDGVVFPMSSDFRLTASIPITGIKAS
;
A
#
# COMPACT_ATOMS: atom_id res chain seq x y z
N MET A 1 -26.10 -2.69 2.25
CA MET A 1 -24.68 -2.66 1.86
C MET A 1 -23.87 -3.03 3.09
N SER A 2 -22.71 -3.69 2.99
CA SER A 2 -21.97 -4.20 4.16
C SER A 2 -20.59 -3.56 4.25
N LEU A 3 -20.12 -3.22 5.44
CA LEU A 3 -18.74 -2.79 5.67
C LEU A 3 -17.90 -3.96 6.17
N TYR A 4 -16.70 -4.09 5.62
CA TYR A 4 -15.69 -5.03 6.08
C TYR A 4 -14.42 -4.30 6.47
N VAL A 5 -13.73 -4.86 7.45
CA VAL A 5 -12.33 -4.54 7.72
C VAL A 5 -11.49 -5.76 7.40
N VAL A 6 -10.37 -5.55 6.71
CA VAL A 6 -9.42 -6.60 6.37
C VAL A 6 -8.17 -6.37 7.21
N GLU A 7 -7.81 -7.36 8.01
CA GLU A 7 -6.59 -7.33 8.81
C GLU A 7 -5.45 -7.88 7.98
N ARG A 8 -4.30 -7.19 7.97
CA ARG A 8 -3.12 -7.67 7.25
C ARG A 8 -2.72 -9.04 7.77
N GLN A 9 -2.48 -9.95 6.84
CA GLN A 9 -2.11 -11.33 7.12
C GLN A 9 -0.80 -11.71 6.44
N LEU A 10 -0.54 -11.19 5.23
CA LEU A 10 0.76 -11.35 4.58
C LEU A 10 1.64 -10.14 4.83
N GLY A 11 2.89 -10.44 5.17
CA GLY A 11 3.97 -9.46 5.28
C GLY A 11 5.20 -9.92 4.52
N LEU A 12 6.31 -9.22 4.76
CA LEU A 12 7.60 -9.56 4.16
C LEU A 12 8.04 -11.00 4.43
N SER A 13 7.69 -11.57 5.60
CA SER A 13 8.05 -12.95 5.96
C SER A 13 7.42 -14.01 5.07
N ASP A 14 6.31 -13.67 4.40
CA ASP A 14 5.57 -14.59 3.52
C ASP A 14 5.96 -14.41 2.04
N LEU A 15 6.74 -13.36 1.74
CA LEU A 15 7.20 -13.03 0.40
C LEU A 15 8.40 -13.90 0.04
N THR A 16 8.29 -14.67 -1.04
CA THR A 16 9.38 -15.55 -1.48
C THR A 16 10.21 -14.97 -2.60
N SER A 17 9.57 -14.31 -3.56
CA SER A 17 10.28 -13.59 -4.61
C SER A 17 9.43 -12.48 -5.20
N VAL A 18 10.11 -11.45 -5.68
CA VAL A 18 9.54 -10.51 -6.65
C VAL A 18 10.42 -10.58 -7.87
N THR A 19 9.83 -10.63 -9.06
CA THR A 19 10.59 -10.70 -10.31
C THR A 19 10.04 -9.70 -11.31
N SER A 20 10.91 -9.12 -12.12
CA SER A 20 10.51 -8.41 -13.34
C SER A 20 11.33 -8.93 -14.52
N ASP A 21 10.68 -9.22 -15.64
CA ASP A 21 11.30 -9.83 -16.83
C ASP A 21 12.16 -11.07 -16.51
N GLY A 22 11.75 -11.86 -15.51
CA GLY A 22 12.46 -13.05 -15.06
C GLY A 22 13.70 -12.77 -14.20
N VAL A 23 14.03 -11.50 -13.93
CA VAL A 23 15.06 -11.10 -12.98
C VAL A 23 14.44 -11.01 -11.59
N THR A 24 14.98 -11.74 -10.61
CA THR A 24 14.53 -11.63 -9.22
C THR A 24 14.99 -10.30 -8.63
N LEU A 25 14.02 -9.45 -8.30
CA LEU A 25 14.18 -8.25 -7.49
C LEU A 25 14.40 -8.72 -6.05
N GLY A 26 15.66 -8.89 -5.69
CA GLY A 26 16.09 -9.47 -4.43
C GLY A 26 16.58 -8.44 -3.42
N PHE A 27 16.91 -8.91 -2.21
CA PHE A 27 17.93 -8.24 -1.42
C PHE A 27 19.19 -8.12 -2.28
N PRO A 28 19.87 -6.97 -2.28
CA PRO A 28 21.09 -6.83 -3.04
C PRO A 28 22.10 -7.87 -2.58
N ASP A 29 22.94 -8.34 -3.50
CA ASP A 29 23.96 -9.34 -3.20
C ASP A 29 24.78 -8.91 -1.98
N SER A 30 25.29 -9.88 -1.23
CA SER A 30 26.20 -9.73 -0.10
C SER A 30 27.33 -8.70 -0.31
N ALA A 31 27.74 -8.44 -1.55
CA ALA A 31 28.70 -7.40 -1.92
C ALA A 31 28.24 -5.96 -1.60
N TRP A 32 26.94 -5.70 -1.58
CA TRP A 32 26.34 -4.40 -1.25
C TRP A 32 26.08 -4.25 0.24
N ASN A 33 26.10 -5.35 1.01
CA ASN A 33 25.90 -5.25 2.44
C ASN A 33 27.04 -4.44 3.07
N TYR A 34 26.67 -3.56 3.99
CA TYR A 34 27.63 -2.83 4.78
C TYR A 34 28.63 -3.81 5.44
N ASN A 35 29.91 -3.47 5.34
CA ASN A 35 31.00 -4.21 5.93
C ASN A 35 31.90 -3.21 6.67
N GLY A 36 31.97 -3.35 8.00
CA GLY A 36 32.76 -2.44 8.85
C GLY A 36 34.27 -2.47 8.60
N ALA A 37 34.78 -3.45 7.85
CA ALA A 37 36.18 -3.49 7.41
C ALA A 37 36.43 -2.74 6.09
N THR A 38 35.37 -2.34 5.38
CA THR A 38 35.46 -1.62 4.12
C THR A 38 35.45 -0.10 4.38
N SER A 39 36.23 0.63 3.58
CA SER A 39 36.22 2.09 3.55
C SER A 39 35.42 2.55 2.34
N TYR A 40 34.34 3.28 2.56
CA TYR A 40 33.44 3.78 1.54
C TYR A 40 33.78 5.22 1.14
N ASN A 41 33.66 5.54 -0.14
CA ASN A 41 33.79 6.91 -0.63
C ASN A 41 32.51 7.70 -0.37
N LYS A 42 32.58 9.02 -0.54
CA LYS A 42 31.38 9.85 -0.50
C LYS A 42 30.47 9.45 -1.66
N ASN A 43 29.18 9.34 -1.38
CA ASN A 43 28.11 8.86 -2.25
C ASN A 43 28.12 7.35 -2.56
N ASP A 44 29.01 6.57 -1.95
CA ASP A 44 28.90 5.11 -2.05
C ASP A 44 27.62 4.64 -1.35
N LEU A 45 27.00 3.60 -1.92
CA LEU A 45 25.76 3.02 -1.44
C LEU A 45 26.02 1.66 -0.79
N VAL A 46 25.40 1.43 0.36
CA VAL A 46 25.43 0.14 1.07
C VAL A 46 24.04 -0.24 1.55
N VAL A 47 23.83 -1.52 1.79
CA VAL A 47 22.62 -2.04 2.43
C VAL A 47 22.88 -2.50 3.83
N ARG A 48 22.01 -2.08 4.74
CA ARG A 48 22.02 -2.49 6.13
C ARG A 48 20.57 -2.59 6.61
N ASN A 49 20.25 -3.70 7.28
CA ASN A 49 18.90 -3.98 7.80
C ASN A 49 17.76 -3.58 6.84
N PHE A 50 17.92 -4.00 5.58
CA PHE A 50 16.93 -3.80 4.51
C PHE A 50 16.73 -2.36 4.01
N TYR A 51 17.60 -1.42 4.36
CA TYR A 51 17.60 -0.07 3.78
C TYR A 51 18.90 0.22 3.03
N TRP A 52 18.78 1.03 1.98
CA TRP A 52 19.90 1.66 1.29
C TRP A 52 20.37 2.88 2.07
N TYR A 53 21.68 2.97 2.26
CA TYR A 53 22.34 4.10 2.88
C TYR A 53 23.37 4.69 1.93
N GLN A 54 23.41 6.01 1.84
CA GLN A 54 24.40 6.76 1.09
C GLN A 54 25.43 7.36 2.03
N SER A 55 26.71 7.10 1.76
CA SER A 55 27.79 7.69 2.53
C SER A 55 27.87 9.21 2.27
N LEU A 56 27.78 10.01 3.32
CA LEU A 56 27.86 11.47 3.26
C LEU A 56 29.32 11.98 3.26
N VAL A 57 30.24 11.14 3.72
CA VAL A 57 31.66 11.46 3.87
C VAL A 57 32.55 10.52 3.05
N GLY A 58 33.74 10.99 2.70
CA GLY A 58 34.75 10.16 2.04
C GLY A 58 35.58 9.37 3.04
N SER A 59 36.06 8.19 2.65
CA SER A 59 36.79 7.27 3.52
C SER A 59 36.01 6.87 4.78
N ASN A 60 34.70 6.68 4.63
CA ASN A 60 33.79 6.25 5.68
C ASN A 60 34.07 4.78 6.02
N ALA A 61 34.77 4.52 7.12
CA ALA A 61 35.19 3.18 7.54
C ALA A 61 34.80 2.92 9.00
N GLY A 62 34.22 1.76 9.29
CA GLY A 62 33.88 1.34 10.66
C GLY A 62 32.70 2.08 11.31
N HIS A 63 32.02 3.00 10.60
CA HIS A 63 30.76 3.60 11.05
C HIS A 63 29.58 2.77 10.54
N ASP A 64 28.82 2.13 11.44
CA ASP A 64 27.64 1.34 11.06
C ASP A 64 26.48 2.31 10.70
N PRO A 65 25.82 2.15 9.53
CA PRO A 65 24.70 2.99 9.16
C PRO A 65 23.53 3.01 10.15
N GLU A 66 23.35 1.95 10.96
CA GLU A 66 22.27 1.90 11.97
C GLU A 66 22.52 2.77 13.20
N ASP A 67 23.78 3.11 13.45
CA ASP A 67 24.17 3.90 14.63
C ASP A 67 24.07 5.42 14.36
N ASP A 68 23.79 5.83 13.11
CA ASP A 68 23.73 7.23 12.71
C ASP A 68 22.33 7.82 12.90
N ASP A 69 22.27 9.08 13.36
CA ASP A 69 21.02 9.80 13.57
C ASP A 69 20.40 10.20 12.24
N GLN A 70 19.18 9.73 11.94
CA GLN A 70 18.55 9.98 10.64
C GLN A 70 17.82 11.33 10.56
N ASP A 71 17.64 12.02 11.69
CA ASP A 71 17.12 13.39 11.70
C ASP A 71 18.24 14.41 11.40
N ASP A 72 19.50 14.05 11.63
CA ASP A 72 20.71 14.85 11.31
C ASP A 72 21.93 13.95 11.00
N PRO A 73 21.97 13.31 9.81
CA PRO A 73 22.94 12.25 9.51
C PRO A 73 24.35 12.80 9.31
N SER A 74 25.32 12.21 10.01
CA SER A 74 26.72 12.63 9.98
C SER A 74 27.58 11.84 8.98
N TYR A 75 27.25 10.56 8.77
CA TYR A 75 28.05 9.61 8.00
C TYR A 75 27.22 8.90 6.93
N TRP A 76 25.99 8.52 7.24
CA TRP A 76 25.12 7.70 6.42
C TRP A 76 23.72 8.31 6.38
N LEU A 77 23.29 8.69 5.18
CA LEU A 77 21.90 9.07 4.93
C LEU A 77 21.12 7.81 4.57
N LYS A 78 20.07 7.48 5.33
CA LYS A 78 19.09 6.47 4.94
C LYS A 78 18.28 7.00 3.76
N VAL A 79 18.43 6.34 2.62
CA VAL A 79 17.84 6.77 1.34
C VAL A 79 16.45 6.18 1.18
N VAL A 80 16.37 4.86 1.11
CA VAL A 80 15.13 4.15 0.78
C VAL A 80 15.18 2.71 1.26
N ALA A 81 14.01 2.11 1.51
CA ALA A 81 13.91 0.68 1.74
C ALA A 81 14.29 -0.10 0.48
N VAL A 82 14.88 -1.29 0.62
CA VAL A 82 15.09 -2.18 -0.54
C VAL A 82 13.75 -2.40 -1.25
N ALA A 83 13.79 -2.57 -2.57
CA ALA A 83 12.61 -2.63 -3.45
C ALA A 83 11.45 -3.50 -2.89
N LEU A 84 11.79 -4.64 -2.26
CA LEU A 84 10.84 -5.58 -1.63
C LEU A 84 10.10 -5.05 -0.40
N LEU A 85 10.73 -4.16 0.38
CA LEU A 85 10.12 -3.57 1.57
C LEU A 85 9.08 -2.50 1.24
N ARG A 86 9.21 -1.85 0.07
CA ARG A 86 8.27 -0.81 -0.38
C ARG A 86 6.83 -1.32 -0.40
N LEU A 87 6.63 -2.57 -0.82
CA LEU A 87 5.33 -3.27 -0.81
C LEU A 87 4.67 -3.40 0.58
N PHE A 88 5.42 -3.27 1.68
CA PHE A 88 4.99 -3.55 3.05
C PHE A 88 5.26 -2.44 4.07
N ASP A 89 5.84 -1.31 3.67
CA ASP A 89 6.24 -0.18 4.56
C ASP A 89 5.03 0.66 5.05
N SER A 90 3.83 0.43 4.52
CA SER A 90 2.66 1.28 4.82
C SER A 90 2.82 2.75 4.44
N GLY A 91 3.81 3.08 3.61
CA GLY A 91 3.95 4.34 2.89
C GLY A 91 3.63 4.14 1.41
N VAL A 92 2.66 4.89 0.88
CA VAL A 92 2.27 4.83 -0.54
C VAL A 92 3.28 5.56 -1.44
N ASP A 93 4.02 6.51 -0.87
CA ASP A 93 4.95 7.41 -1.56
C ASP A 93 6.21 6.68 -2.06
N THR A 94 6.58 5.55 -1.45
CA THR A 94 7.70 4.72 -1.91
C THR A 94 7.18 3.59 -2.79
N ARG A 95 7.07 3.83 -4.10
CA ARG A 95 6.60 2.80 -5.04
C ARG A 95 7.73 1.86 -5.47
N LEU A 96 7.47 0.57 -5.51
CA LEU A 96 8.30 -0.41 -6.22
C LEU A 96 8.06 -0.21 -7.72
N GLY A 97 9.07 0.23 -8.47
CA GLY A 97 8.99 0.47 -9.93
C GLY A 97 9.17 1.94 -10.33
N GLU A 98 8.96 2.87 -9.40
CA GLU A 98 9.44 4.25 -9.51
C GLU A 98 10.78 4.36 -8.77
N ASP A 99 11.89 4.42 -9.50
CA ASP A 99 13.08 5.09 -8.96
C ASP A 99 13.45 6.23 -9.92
N PRO A 100 13.25 7.50 -9.52
CA PRO A 100 13.90 8.61 -10.18
C PRO A 100 15.35 8.63 -9.69
N GLU A 101 16.28 8.28 -10.58
CA GLU A 101 17.67 8.75 -10.50
C GLU A 101 18.47 8.38 -9.23
N ILE A 102 18.30 7.16 -8.69
CA ILE A 102 19.40 6.51 -7.99
C ILE A 102 19.65 5.19 -8.69
N VAL A 103 20.70 5.17 -9.51
CA VAL A 103 21.29 3.97 -10.10
C VAL A 103 21.86 3.13 -8.97
N VAL A 104 20.98 2.42 -8.30
CA VAL A 104 21.33 1.29 -7.45
C VAL A 104 21.72 0.18 -8.42
N GLY A 105 23.01 -0.15 -8.46
CA GLY A 105 23.71 -0.93 -9.49
C GLY A 105 22.88 -1.83 -10.41
N ASP A 106 22.95 -1.60 -11.72
CA ASP A 106 22.34 -2.41 -12.81
C ASP A 106 20.81 -2.66 -12.74
N TRP A 107 20.12 -2.21 -11.69
CA TRP A 107 18.66 -2.21 -11.60
C TRP A 107 18.14 -0.93 -12.28
N GLY A 108 18.16 -0.91 -13.61
CA GLY A 108 17.44 0.11 -14.37
C GLY A 108 15.93 0.11 -14.06
N PRO A 109 15.16 1.09 -14.58
CA PRO A 109 13.72 1.08 -14.43
C PRO A 109 13.13 -0.27 -14.84
N ILE A 110 12.19 -0.77 -14.05
CA ILE A 110 11.47 -2.03 -14.31
C ILE A 110 10.79 -1.90 -15.68
N SER A 111 11.26 -2.61 -16.70
CA SER A 111 10.79 -2.48 -18.10
C SER A 111 9.77 -3.55 -18.51
N GLY A 112 9.23 -4.32 -17.55
CA GLY A 112 8.34 -5.44 -17.85
C GLY A 112 7.52 -5.90 -16.65
N PRO A 113 6.71 -6.97 -16.82
CA PRO A 113 5.71 -7.36 -15.84
C PRO A 113 6.35 -7.65 -14.48
N VAL A 114 5.74 -7.12 -13.42
CA VAL A 114 6.16 -7.38 -12.04
C VAL A 114 5.36 -8.55 -11.50
N VAL A 115 6.05 -9.61 -11.10
CA VAL A 115 5.46 -10.82 -10.50
C VAL A 115 5.88 -10.90 -9.04
N ILE A 116 4.92 -10.98 -8.13
CA ILE A 116 5.10 -11.06 -6.68
C ILE A 116 4.59 -12.43 -6.23
N ASN A 117 5.47 -13.24 -5.65
CA ASN A 117 5.18 -14.60 -5.20
C ASN A 117 5.15 -14.69 -3.68
N PHE A 118 4.09 -15.30 -3.16
CA PHE A 118 3.95 -15.70 -1.77
C PHE A 118 3.77 -17.21 -1.73
N ASP A 119 4.74 -17.94 -1.16
CA ASP A 119 4.70 -19.40 -1.04
C ASP A 119 4.59 -19.86 0.42
N ASP A 120 4.19 -21.12 0.59
CA ASP A 120 4.16 -21.84 1.87
C ASP A 120 3.46 -21.08 3.01
N ILE A 121 2.33 -20.43 2.67
CA ILE A 121 1.47 -19.72 3.63
C ILE A 121 0.76 -20.77 4.49
N ALA A 122 1.49 -21.33 5.46
CA ALA A 122 1.06 -22.53 6.19
C ALA A 122 -0.06 -22.26 7.21
N HIS A 123 -0.31 -21.01 7.59
CA HIS A 123 -1.21 -20.68 8.71
C HIS A 123 -2.14 -19.49 8.47
N THR A 124 -2.15 -18.96 7.27
CA THR A 124 -2.79 -17.66 7.01
C THR A 124 -3.88 -17.80 5.99
N LYS A 125 -5.08 -17.31 6.33
CA LYS A 125 -6.26 -17.35 5.46
C LYS A 125 -6.47 -15.99 4.85
N VAL A 126 -6.03 -15.82 3.61
CA VAL A 126 -6.26 -14.60 2.81
C VAL A 126 -7.49 -14.83 1.95
N ASP A 127 -8.50 -13.97 2.10
CA ASP A 127 -9.67 -13.94 1.23
C ASP A 127 -9.83 -12.64 0.45
N THR A 128 -8.94 -11.68 0.72
CA THR A 128 -8.95 -10.35 0.11
C THR A 128 -7.50 -9.91 -0.14
N VAL A 129 -7.24 -9.42 -1.35
CA VAL A 129 -5.95 -8.82 -1.74
C VAL A 129 -6.24 -7.45 -2.33
N TYR A 130 -5.52 -6.44 -1.87
CA TYR A 130 -5.67 -5.05 -2.28
C TYR A 130 -4.31 -4.46 -2.63
N LEU A 131 -4.24 -3.73 -3.73
CA LEU A 131 -3.03 -3.01 -4.15
C LEU A 131 -3.36 -1.53 -4.20
N GLU A 132 -2.43 -0.73 -3.69
CA GLU A 132 -2.51 0.72 -3.57
C GLU A 132 -1.30 1.38 -4.23
N GLY A 133 -1.47 2.60 -4.74
CA GLY A 133 -0.41 3.37 -5.37
C GLY A 133 0.14 2.72 -6.64
N LEU A 134 -0.72 2.12 -7.45
CA LEU A 134 -0.37 1.60 -8.77
C LEU A 134 -0.06 2.75 -9.73
N LYS A 135 0.99 2.57 -10.54
CA LYS A 135 1.36 3.51 -11.61
C LYS A 135 1.85 2.76 -12.84
N ASP A 136 1.56 3.28 -14.03
CA ASP A 136 1.99 2.74 -15.33
C ASP A 136 1.64 1.25 -15.56
N ALA A 137 0.71 0.73 -14.76
CA ALA A 137 0.20 -0.63 -14.81
C ALA A 137 -1.14 -0.63 -15.56
N THR A 138 -1.26 -1.46 -16.59
CA THR A 138 -2.45 -1.60 -17.44
C THR A 138 -3.38 -2.70 -16.96
N SER A 139 -2.83 -3.72 -16.28
CA SER A 139 -3.62 -4.80 -15.70
C SER A 139 -2.96 -5.41 -14.47
N ALA A 140 -3.79 -5.95 -13.58
CA ALA A 140 -3.37 -6.75 -12.43
C ALA A 140 -4.03 -8.13 -12.50
N ARG A 141 -3.25 -9.19 -12.36
CA ARG A 141 -3.72 -10.58 -12.34
C ARG A 141 -3.35 -11.25 -11.04
N LEU A 142 -4.33 -11.86 -10.38
CA LEU A 142 -4.15 -12.64 -9.16
C LEU A 142 -4.39 -14.12 -9.47
N GLN A 143 -3.38 -14.94 -9.22
CA GLN A 143 -3.46 -16.39 -9.34
C GLN A 143 -3.23 -17.04 -7.98
N VAL A 144 -4.02 -18.06 -7.67
CA VAL A 144 -3.85 -18.87 -6.46
C VAL A 144 -3.68 -20.32 -6.85
N TYR A 145 -2.64 -20.94 -6.31
CA TYR A 145 -2.32 -22.35 -6.48
C TYR A 145 -2.48 -23.07 -5.15
N ASP A 146 -3.08 -24.27 -5.15
CA ASP A 146 -3.16 -25.07 -3.94
C ASP A 146 -1.78 -25.67 -3.52
N SER A 147 -1.76 -26.46 -2.45
CA SER A 147 -0.54 -27.10 -1.95
C SER A 147 0.05 -28.15 -2.90
N SER A 148 -0.67 -28.53 -3.96
CA SER A 148 -0.23 -29.45 -5.01
C SER A 148 0.16 -28.71 -6.28
N ASP A 149 0.30 -27.38 -6.22
CA ASP A 149 0.62 -26.48 -7.33
C ASP A 149 -0.46 -26.46 -8.44
N VAL A 150 -1.72 -26.76 -8.09
CA VAL A 150 -2.84 -26.68 -9.02
C VAL A 150 -3.49 -25.30 -8.93
N LEU A 151 -3.67 -24.65 -10.09
CA LEU A 151 -4.37 -23.36 -10.17
C LEU A 151 -5.84 -23.50 -9.75
N VAL A 152 -6.23 -22.80 -8.69
CA VAL A 152 -7.60 -22.80 -8.12
C VAL A 152 -8.32 -21.47 -8.26
N TYR A 153 -7.57 -20.38 -8.48
CA TYR A 153 -8.13 -19.06 -8.70
C TYR A 153 -7.30 -18.31 -9.73
N ASP A 154 -7.96 -17.61 -10.63
CA ASP A 154 -7.33 -16.77 -11.64
C ASP A 154 -8.26 -15.63 -12.00
N GLN A 155 -7.90 -14.41 -11.62
CA GLN A 155 -8.66 -13.22 -11.95
C GLN A 155 -7.73 -12.14 -12.46
N THR A 156 -8.07 -11.58 -13.62
CA THR A 156 -7.43 -10.39 -14.18
C THR A 156 -8.38 -9.20 -14.09
N LYS A 157 -7.87 -8.05 -13.65
CA LYS A 157 -8.56 -6.77 -13.63
C LYS A 157 -7.83 -5.77 -14.52
N THR A 158 -8.59 -5.07 -15.35
CA THR A 158 -8.06 -3.92 -16.10
C THR A 158 -7.87 -2.75 -15.14
N LEU A 159 -6.75 -2.06 -15.28
CA LEU A 159 -6.46 -0.83 -14.56
C LEU A 159 -6.69 0.39 -15.45
N ILE A 160 -7.05 0.20 -16.72
CA ILE A 160 -7.44 1.30 -17.59
C ILE A 160 -8.84 1.77 -17.18
N ASP A 161 -8.96 3.02 -16.76
CA ASP A 161 -10.23 3.70 -16.50
C ASP A 161 -10.60 4.66 -17.64
N GLU A 162 -11.63 4.29 -18.38
CA GLU A 162 -12.18 5.13 -19.47
C GLU A 162 -13.32 6.05 -18.97
N SER A 163 -13.65 6.01 -17.67
CA SER A 163 -14.72 6.83 -17.08
C SER A 163 -14.63 8.34 -17.36
N PRO A 164 -13.43 8.96 -17.50
CA PRO A 164 -13.31 10.38 -17.83
C PRO A 164 -13.67 10.73 -19.28
N ILE A 165 -13.78 9.76 -20.19
CA ILE A 165 -14.04 9.99 -21.61
C ILE A 165 -15.54 9.99 -21.89
N TYR A 166 -16.12 11.17 -22.09
CA TYR A 166 -17.53 11.32 -22.47
C TYR A 166 -17.74 11.87 -23.90
N ASP A 167 -16.69 12.38 -24.56
CA ASP A 167 -16.74 12.78 -25.97
C ASP A 167 -15.37 12.68 -26.68
N TRP A 168 -15.38 12.91 -27.99
CA TRP A 168 -14.18 12.85 -28.85
C TRP A 168 -13.14 13.93 -28.54
N LEU A 169 -13.56 15.06 -27.97
CA LEU A 169 -12.67 16.17 -27.62
C LEU A 169 -11.92 15.83 -26.33
N THR A 170 -12.63 15.29 -25.34
CA THR A 170 -12.10 14.80 -24.08
C THR A 170 -11.07 13.71 -24.35
N TRP A 171 -11.33 12.78 -25.27
CA TRP A 171 -10.34 11.80 -25.73
C TRP A 171 -9.02 12.42 -26.24
N LEU A 172 -9.07 13.59 -26.89
CA LEU A 172 -7.90 14.24 -27.49
C LEU A 172 -7.13 15.11 -26.48
N THR A 173 -7.81 15.63 -25.46
CA THR A 173 -7.24 16.64 -24.53
C THR A 173 -6.91 16.09 -23.15
N TYR A 174 -7.34 14.86 -22.82
CA TYR A 174 -7.05 14.26 -21.51
C TYR A 174 -5.61 13.75 -21.44
N GLU A 175 -4.99 13.91 -20.28
CA GLU A 175 -3.63 13.44 -20.04
C GLU A 175 -3.63 11.91 -19.87
N ALA A 176 -2.55 11.26 -20.35
CA ALA A 176 -2.49 9.81 -20.39
C ALA A 176 -2.43 9.15 -18.99
N ASP A 177 -1.97 9.91 -17.99
CA ASP A 177 -1.73 9.41 -16.63
C ASP A 177 -3.05 9.22 -15.86
N ASP A 178 -4.11 9.96 -16.22
CA ASP A 178 -5.43 9.83 -15.61
C ASP A 178 -6.22 8.60 -16.11
N PHE A 179 -5.69 7.86 -17.09
CA PHE A 179 -6.31 6.61 -17.56
C PHE A 179 -6.04 5.42 -16.65
N TYR A 180 -5.20 5.54 -15.63
CA TYR A 180 -4.80 4.40 -14.81
C TYR A 180 -5.40 4.47 -13.41
N ARG A 181 -6.05 3.37 -13.01
CA ARG A 181 -6.48 3.15 -11.64
C ARG A 181 -5.26 3.02 -10.76
N THR A 182 -5.24 3.80 -9.70
CA THR A 182 -4.19 3.78 -8.68
C THR A 182 -4.38 2.64 -7.67
N ASN A 183 -5.53 1.96 -7.67
CA ASN A 183 -5.81 0.86 -6.75
C ASN A 183 -6.58 -0.30 -7.41
N VAL A 184 -6.50 -1.48 -6.77
CA VAL A 184 -7.29 -2.65 -7.17
C VAL A 184 -7.60 -3.57 -6.00
N LEU A 185 -8.84 -4.02 -5.92
CA LEU A 185 -9.34 -4.94 -4.90
C LEU A 185 -9.70 -6.30 -5.49
N PHE A 186 -9.01 -7.37 -5.13
CA PHE A 186 -9.42 -8.75 -5.39
C PHE A 186 -10.23 -9.27 -4.20
N TRP A 187 -11.45 -9.72 -4.50
CA TRP A 187 -12.46 -10.14 -3.51
C TRP A 187 -12.79 -11.61 -3.68
N ASP A 188 -13.22 -12.27 -2.61
CA ASP A 188 -13.56 -13.70 -2.60
C ASP A 188 -12.41 -14.62 -3.04
N VAL A 189 -11.17 -14.25 -2.69
CA VAL A 189 -9.99 -15.09 -2.95
C VAL A 189 -10.13 -16.39 -2.13
N PRO A 190 -9.94 -17.58 -2.73
CA PRO A 190 -10.07 -18.84 -2.01
C PRO A 190 -9.04 -18.98 -0.87
N ALA A 191 -9.52 -18.95 0.36
CA ALA A 191 -8.69 -19.05 1.56
C ALA A 191 -8.40 -20.51 1.94
N PHE A 192 -7.41 -21.11 1.28
CA PHE A 192 -6.90 -22.45 1.61
C PHE A 192 -5.78 -22.37 2.67
N SER A 193 -5.06 -23.46 2.94
CA SER A 193 -3.83 -23.46 3.74
C SER A 193 -2.72 -24.09 2.92
N GLY A 194 -1.49 -23.56 2.98
CA GLY A 194 -0.38 -24.06 2.18
C GLY A 194 -0.55 -23.80 0.68
N TYR A 195 -1.15 -22.67 0.33
CA TYR A 195 -1.37 -22.24 -1.05
C TYR A 195 -0.36 -21.16 -1.44
N ARG A 196 -0.10 -21.03 -2.73
CA ARG A 196 0.75 -19.97 -3.30
C ARG A 196 -0.11 -18.89 -3.91
N ILE A 197 0.21 -17.63 -3.65
CA ILE A 197 -0.38 -16.47 -4.34
C ILE A 197 0.67 -15.90 -5.30
N VAL A 198 0.28 -15.72 -6.55
CA VAL A 198 1.07 -15.04 -7.57
C VAL A 198 0.30 -13.83 -8.04
N LEU A 199 0.88 -12.65 -7.84
CA LEU A 199 0.34 -11.39 -8.32
C LEU A 199 1.21 -10.91 -9.49
N THR A 200 0.59 -10.65 -10.63
CA THR A 200 1.27 -10.13 -11.82
C THR A 200 0.70 -8.77 -12.19
N LEU A 201 1.55 -7.76 -12.28
CA LEU A 201 1.25 -6.46 -12.84
C LEU A 201 1.84 -6.38 -14.24
N GLU A 202 1.02 -6.00 -15.23
CA GLU A 202 1.48 -5.69 -16.58
C GLU A 202 1.41 -4.19 -16.83
N GLY A 203 2.34 -3.67 -17.63
CA GLY A 203 2.49 -2.24 -17.88
C GLY A 203 3.78 -1.95 -18.63
N GLY A 204 4.01 -0.68 -18.96
CA GLY A 204 5.29 -0.24 -19.52
C GLY A 204 6.38 -0.24 -18.47
N HIS A 205 6.10 0.40 -17.33
CA HIS A 205 6.96 0.43 -16.14
C HIS A 205 6.09 0.27 -14.89
N PRO A 206 5.40 -0.88 -14.72
CA PRO A 206 4.38 -1.01 -13.69
C PRO A 206 5.01 -0.86 -12.31
N ALA A 207 4.45 0.06 -11.52
CA ALA A 207 4.86 0.31 -10.16
C ALA A 207 3.72 0.10 -9.17
N ILE A 208 4.06 -0.25 -7.93
CA ILE A 208 3.11 -0.51 -6.84
C ILE A 208 3.64 0.08 -5.53
N GLY A 209 2.79 0.85 -4.84
CA GLY A 209 3.06 1.37 -3.50
C GLY A 209 2.96 0.27 -2.45
N GLU A 210 1.75 -0.24 -2.21
CA GLU A 210 1.51 -1.21 -1.14
C GLU A 210 0.68 -2.41 -1.61
N ALA A 211 1.08 -3.61 -1.20
CA ALA A 211 0.30 -4.84 -1.35
C ALA A 211 -0.26 -5.28 0.01
N PHE A 212 -1.57 -5.18 0.17
CA PHE A 212 -2.29 -5.54 1.38
C PHE A 212 -3.11 -6.82 1.16
N ALA A 213 -2.72 -7.90 1.84
CA ALA A 213 -3.43 -9.17 1.76
C ALA A 213 -3.86 -9.62 3.15
N GLY A 214 -5.13 -10.01 3.26
CA GLY A 214 -5.75 -10.22 4.57
C GLY A 214 -7.04 -11.03 4.56
N ARG A 215 -7.60 -11.16 5.76
CA ARG A 215 -8.92 -11.75 5.98
C ARG A 215 -9.93 -10.67 6.30
N ARG A 216 -11.05 -10.64 5.59
CA ARG A 216 -12.15 -9.72 5.88
C ARG A 216 -12.96 -10.15 7.11
N VAL A 217 -13.39 -9.15 7.86
CA VAL A 217 -14.29 -9.28 8.99
C VAL A 217 -15.46 -8.33 8.81
N TYR A 218 -16.68 -8.87 8.85
CA TYR A 218 -17.90 -8.10 8.73
C TYR A 218 -18.11 -7.22 9.97
N LEU A 219 -18.37 -5.92 9.75
CA LEU A 219 -18.57 -4.93 10.80
C LEU A 219 -20.03 -4.46 10.93
N GLY A 220 -20.83 -4.60 9.88
CA GLY A 220 -22.22 -4.14 9.88
C GLY A 220 -22.68 -3.77 8.47
N ASP A 221 -23.92 -3.35 8.38
CA ASP A 221 -24.51 -2.86 7.14
C ASP A 221 -24.28 -1.35 7.01
N LEU A 222 -23.64 -0.88 5.95
CA LEU A 222 -23.54 0.55 5.63
C LEU A 222 -24.94 1.16 5.47
N ASN A 223 -25.14 2.26 6.18
CA ASN A 223 -26.32 3.13 6.09
C ASN A 223 -25.98 4.40 5.31
N ASN A 224 -27.01 5.03 4.75
CA ASN A 224 -26.87 6.33 4.12
C ASN A 224 -26.44 7.38 5.16
N GLY A 225 -25.47 8.22 4.80
CA GLY A 225 -24.95 9.28 5.66
C GLY A 225 -23.47 9.15 6.05
N GLY A 226 -22.75 8.15 5.50
CA GLY A 226 -21.29 8.18 5.52
C GLY A 226 -20.74 9.26 4.59
N SER A 227 -19.53 9.74 4.87
CA SER A 227 -18.85 10.77 4.11
C SER A 227 -17.39 10.39 3.86
N THR A 228 -16.86 10.80 2.72
CA THR A 228 -15.42 10.82 2.43
C THR A 228 -14.96 12.28 2.40
N ASP A 229 -13.74 12.53 2.86
CA ASP A 229 -13.10 13.84 2.92
C ASP A 229 -11.59 13.69 2.72
N THR A 230 -10.87 14.79 2.54
CA THR A 230 -9.43 14.80 2.35
C THR A 230 -8.79 15.79 3.31
N ASP A 231 -7.85 15.31 4.13
CA ASP A 231 -7.01 16.15 4.98
C ASP A 231 -5.75 16.54 4.20
N ASP A 232 -5.71 17.80 3.75
CA ASP A 232 -4.60 18.37 2.99
C ASP A 232 -3.59 19.03 3.93
N PHE A 233 -2.34 18.56 3.92
CA PHE A 233 -1.26 19.10 4.75
C PHE A 233 -0.50 20.27 4.08
N SER A 234 -0.92 20.69 2.89
CA SER A 234 -0.27 21.77 2.13
C SER A 234 -0.37 23.13 2.84
N SER A 235 0.71 23.90 2.81
CA SER A 235 0.71 25.27 3.34
C SER A 235 0.29 26.26 2.26
N LYS A 236 -0.71 27.09 2.58
CA LYS A 236 -1.26 28.14 1.71
C LYS A 236 -1.05 29.49 2.40
N ASP A 237 0.17 30.01 2.33
CA ASP A 237 0.53 31.27 3.01
C ASP A 237 0.51 32.46 2.03
N ARG A 238 0.48 33.67 2.57
CA ARG A 238 0.65 34.90 1.82
C ARG A 238 1.85 35.66 2.34
N ASN A 239 2.76 36.00 1.44
CA ASN A 239 3.88 36.83 1.80
C ASN A 239 3.43 38.27 2.15
N VAL A 240 4.34 39.05 2.71
CA VAL A 240 4.08 40.46 3.11
C VAL A 240 3.74 41.38 1.93
N TRP A 241 3.96 40.93 0.69
CA TRP A 241 3.66 41.65 -0.55
C TRP A 241 2.31 41.24 -1.17
N GLY A 242 1.62 40.26 -0.57
CA GLY A 242 0.32 39.77 -1.01
C GLY A 242 0.37 38.67 -2.07
N ASP A 243 1.56 38.17 -2.43
CA ASP A 243 1.68 36.97 -3.26
C ASP A 243 1.37 35.73 -2.42
N VAL A 244 0.75 34.75 -3.07
CA VAL A 244 0.42 33.47 -2.46
C VAL A 244 1.61 32.52 -2.62
N GLU A 245 2.12 32.02 -1.50
CA GLU A 245 3.10 30.94 -1.46
C GLU A 245 2.36 29.63 -1.18
N LEU A 246 2.29 28.78 -2.19
CA LEU A 246 1.69 27.45 -2.13
C LEU A 246 2.82 26.44 -2.07
N VAL A 247 2.90 25.70 -0.96
CA VAL A 247 3.79 24.52 -0.85
C VAL A 247 2.89 23.31 -0.72
N GLU A 248 2.81 22.55 -1.81
CA GLU A 248 2.07 21.29 -1.87
C GLU A 248 2.76 20.25 -0.99
N GLN A 249 1.99 19.59 -0.15
CA GLN A 249 2.42 18.47 0.67
C GLN A 249 1.46 17.31 0.45
N GLY A 250 1.75 16.15 1.05
CA GLY A 250 0.85 15.01 0.94
C GLY A 250 -0.51 15.27 1.59
N TYR A 251 -1.43 14.35 1.35
CA TYR A 251 -2.77 14.38 1.92
C TYR A 251 -3.11 13.02 2.56
N ALA A 252 -4.19 12.98 3.32
CA ALA A 252 -4.78 11.73 3.82
C ALA A 252 -6.28 11.70 3.54
N GLU A 253 -6.77 10.59 3.01
CA GLU A 253 -8.20 10.39 2.85
C GLU A 253 -8.85 10.09 4.20
N ILE A 254 -10.01 10.67 4.46
CA ILE A 254 -10.80 10.42 5.67
C ILE A 254 -12.13 9.83 5.23
N ALA A 255 -12.59 8.77 5.89
CA ALA A 255 -13.98 8.32 5.77
C ALA A 255 -14.64 8.23 7.13
N ASP A 256 -15.90 8.65 7.20
CA ASP A 256 -16.79 8.29 8.30
C ASP A 256 -17.83 7.29 7.78
N TYR A 257 -17.70 6.04 8.20
CA TYR A 257 -18.66 5.00 7.84
C TYR A 257 -19.77 4.91 8.90
N VAL A 258 -20.99 5.14 8.45
CA VAL A 258 -22.19 4.91 9.27
C VAL A 258 -22.68 3.49 9.08
N VAL A 259 -22.54 2.63 10.08
CA VAL A 259 -22.92 1.21 10.03
C VAL A 259 -24.06 0.86 10.97
N GLY A 260 -25.05 0.14 10.45
CA GLY A 260 -26.11 -0.53 11.20
C GLY A 260 -25.70 -1.95 11.59
N LEU A 261 -25.86 -2.31 12.86
CA LEU A 261 -25.55 -3.65 13.35
C LEU A 261 -26.55 -4.12 14.43
N ASN A 262 -26.64 -5.43 14.60
CA ASN A 262 -27.47 -6.01 15.66
C ASN A 262 -26.79 -5.81 17.01
N ARG A 263 -27.58 -5.59 18.08
CA ARG A 263 -27.06 -5.38 19.43
C ARG A 263 -26.09 -6.47 19.91
N SER A 264 -26.27 -7.72 19.48
CA SER A 264 -25.37 -8.85 19.78
C SER A 264 -23.95 -8.67 19.22
N GLN A 265 -23.80 -7.91 18.12
CA GLN A 265 -22.51 -7.68 17.44
C GLN A 265 -21.74 -6.49 18.02
N LYS A 266 -22.38 -5.62 18.82
CA LYS A 266 -21.76 -4.41 19.39
C LYS A 266 -20.42 -4.67 20.06
N GLN A 267 -20.36 -5.63 20.98
CA GLN A 267 -19.12 -5.94 21.72
C GLN A 267 -18.03 -6.54 20.82
N PHE A 268 -18.42 -7.23 19.74
CA PHE A 268 -17.49 -7.79 18.78
C PHE A 268 -16.84 -6.68 17.95
N VAL A 269 -17.65 -5.79 17.36
CA VAL A 269 -17.16 -4.64 16.59
C VAL A 269 -16.27 -3.74 17.44
N GLN A 270 -16.69 -3.41 18.68
CA GLN A 270 -15.86 -2.62 19.60
C GLN A 270 -14.51 -3.27 19.90
N ARG A 271 -14.46 -4.59 20.01
CA ARG A 271 -13.23 -5.33 20.28
C ARG A 271 -12.28 -5.28 19.08
N ILE A 272 -12.81 -5.43 17.88
CA ILE A 272 -12.01 -5.35 16.65
C ILE A 272 -11.40 -3.97 16.51
N VAL A 273 -12.23 -2.91 16.54
CA VAL A 273 -11.71 -1.55 16.37
C VAL A 273 -10.70 -1.19 17.47
N ARG A 274 -10.95 -1.60 18.73
CA ARG A 274 -9.99 -1.38 19.83
C ARG A 274 -8.68 -2.16 19.68
N ARG A 275 -8.75 -3.41 19.23
CA ARG A 275 -7.57 -4.26 18.97
C ARG A 275 -6.68 -3.65 17.88
N ASN A 276 -7.30 -2.93 16.95
CA ASN A 276 -6.70 -2.49 15.71
C ASN A 276 -6.43 -0.98 15.65
N ARG A 277 -6.67 -0.25 16.74
CA ARG A 277 -6.58 1.22 16.82
C ARG A 277 -5.25 1.85 16.39
N ALA A 278 -4.17 1.06 16.33
CA ALA A 278 -2.83 1.51 15.99
C ALA A 278 -2.20 0.59 14.92
N LYS A 279 -3.03 0.06 14.02
CA LYS A 279 -2.62 -0.83 12.94
C LYS A 279 -3.29 -0.37 11.65
N VAL A 280 -2.54 -0.37 10.55
CA VAL A 280 -3.07 -0.11 9.21
C VAL A 280 -3.92 -1.30 8.77
N GLN A 281 -5.12 -1.00 8.26
CA GLN A 281 -6.13 -1.96 7.83
C GLN A 281 -6.84 -1.45 6.60
N LEU A 282 -7.34 -2.37 5.80
CA LEU A 282 -8.19 -2.02 4.67
C LEU A 282 -9.65 -1.99 5.13
N TRP A 283 -10.31 -0.87 4.93
CA TRP A 283 -11.73 -0.63 5.19
C TRP A 283 -12.42 -0.55 3.85
N THR A 284 -13.31 -1.49 3.55
CA THR A 284 -13.84 -1.59 2.20
C THR A 284 -15.24 -2.18 2.16
N PRO A 285 -16.14 -1.64 1.32
CA PRO A 285 -17.34 -2.34 0.90
C PRO A 285 -17.04 -3.39 -0.20
N PRO A 286 -17.99 -4.26 -0.54
CA PRO A 286 -17.86 -5.15 -1.69
C PRO A 286 -17.62 -4.39 -3.02
N PRO A 287 -16.88 -5.00 -3.98
CA PRO A 287 -16.38 -4.33 -5.19
C PRO A 287 -17.42 -4.08 -6.30
N ASP A 288 -18.65 -4.59 -6.18
CA ASP A 288 -19.73 -4.45 -7.16
C ASP A 288 -20.49 -3.12 -7.07
N PHE A 289 -20.03 -2.22 -6.20
CA PHE A 289 -20.66 -0.93 -5.96
C PHE A 289 -19.80 0.22 -6.50
N SER A 290 -20.48 1.25 -7.00
CA SER A 290 -19.94 2.52 -7.53
C SER A 290 -19.28 3.42 -6.48
N PHE A 291 -18.69 2.82 -5.44
CA PHE A 291 -18.01 3.47 -4.32
C PHE A 291 -16.63 2.82 -4.12
N THR A 292 -15.89 2.56 -5.20
CA THR A 292 -14.48 2.13 -5.09
C THR A 292 -13.72 3.12 -4.18
N ASP A 293 -14.06 4.41 -4.30
CA ASP A 293 -13.60 5.56 -3.50
C ASP A 293 -13.94 5.47 -2.01
N ALA A 294 -14.79 4.53 -1.59
CA ALA A 294 -15.07 4.24 -0.19
C ALA A 294 -14.17 3.12 0.35
N THR A 295 -13.17 2.67 -0.40
CA THR A 295 -12.12 1.77 0.08
C THR A 295 -10.96 2.60 0.60
N ILE A 296 -10.68 2.52 1.89
CA ILE A 296 -9.58 3.25 2.52
C ILE A 296 -8.63 2.27 3.19
N LEU A 297 -7.35 2.39 2.85
CA LEU A 297 -6.25 1.78 3.59
C LEU A 297 -5.83 2.75 4.70
N GLY A 298 -6.08 2.40 5.96
CA GLY A 298 -5.93 3.36 7.05
C GLY A 298 -6.14 2.78 8.44
N TYR A 299 -6.26 3.65 9.42
CA TYR A 299 -6.46 3.29 10.82
C TYR A 299 -7.65 4.06 11.43
N PRO A 300 -8.30 3.50 12.47
CA PRO A 300 -9.36 4.22 13.18
C PRO A 300 -8.82 5.49 13.84
N ARG A 301 -9.38 6.66 13.48
CA ARG A 301 -8.98 7.96 14.06
C ARG A 301 -9.36 8.03 15.54
N ASP A 302 -10.59 7.61 15.83
CA ASP A 302 -11.20 7.66 17.16
C ASP A 302 -11.87 6.32 17.52
N GLY A 303 -12.30 6.20 18.78
CA GLY A 303 -13.09 5.07 19.22
C GLY A 303 -14.49 5.07 18.58
N VAL A 304 -15.03 3.87 18.30
CA VAL A 304 -16.40 3.74 17.76
C VAL A 304 -17.43 4.25 18.77
N VAL A 305 -18.23 5.23 18.34
CA VAL A 305 -19.32 5.78 19.13
C VAL A 305 -20.59 5.00 18.86
N PHE A 306 -21.17 4.44 19.92
CA PHE A 306 -22.49 3.81 19.86
C PHE A 306 -23.47 4.65 20.69
N PRO A 307 -24.60 5.10 20.10
CA PRO A 307 -25.66 5.71 20.89
C PRO A 307 -26.16 4.68 21.92
N MET A 308 -26.43 5.15 23.13
CA MET A 308 -27.10 4.33 24.16
C MET A 308 -28.58 4.22 23.80
N SER A 309 -28.91 3.33 22.87
CA SER A 309 -30.28 3.03 22.48
C SER A 309 -30.72 1.66 23.01
N SER A 310 -32.01 1.54 23.33
CA SER A 310 -32.70 0.27 23.61
C SER A 310 -33.01 -0.53 22.34
N ASP A 311 -32.77 0.04 21.17
CA ASP A 311 -33.14 -0.55 19.89
C ASP A 311 -32.36 -1.83 19.58
N PHE A 312 -33.03 -2.72 18.85
CA PHE A 312 -32.44 -3.98 18.41
C PHE A 312 -31.31 -3.77 17.38
N ARG A 313 -31.46 -2.72 16.56
CA ARG A 313 -30.45 -2.24 15.61
C ARG A 313 -29.80 -0.98 16.14
N LEU A 314 -28.47 -0.95 16.11
CA LEU A 314 -27.66 0.19 16.52
C LEU A 314 -26.98 0.75 15.28
N THR A 315 -26.96 2.07 15.18
CA THR A 315 -26.14 2.78 14.21
C THR A 315 -24.86 3.24 14.90
N ALA A 316 -23.71 3.00 14.30
CA ALA A 316 -22.41 3.46 14.77
C ALA A 316 -21.67 4.22 13.67
N SER A 317 -20.95 5.26 14.05
CA SER A 317 -20.01 5.96 13.17
C SER A 317 -18.60 5.43 13.45
N ILE A 318 -17.85 5.19 12.38
CA ILE A 318 -16.48 4.67 12.41
C ILE A 318 -15.63 5.62 11.57
N PRO A 319 -14.93 6.59 12.21
CA PRO A 319 -14.02 7.49 11.51
C PRO A 319 -12.68 6.79 11.24
N ILE A 320 -12.30 6.76 9.98
CA ILE A 320 -11.05 6.19 9.47
C ILE A 320 -10.22 7.30 8.87
N THR A 321 -8.92 7.29 9.17
CA THR A 321 -7.92 8.11 8.51
C THR A 321 -7.02 7.20 7.69
N GLY A 322 -6.91 7.49 6.40
CA GLY A 322 -6.05 6.83 5.45
C GLY A 322 -4.59 6.98 5.82
N ILE A 323 -3.77 6.05 5.36
CA ILE A 323 -2.33 6.28 5.29
C ILE A 323 -2.07 7.41 4.29
N LYS A 324 -1.06 8.23 4.56
CA LYS A 324 -0.70 9.36 3.70
C LYS A 324 -0.52 8.86 2.27
N ALA A 325 -1.19 9.52 1.33
CA ALA A 325 -0.96 9.38 -0.10
C ALA A 325 -0.33 10.69 -0.61
N SER A 326 0.76 10.58 -1.35
CA SER A 326 1.29 11.64 -2.20
C SER A 326 0.59 11.65 -3.55
#